data_AF-A0A354XYJ0-F1
#
_entry.id   AF-A0A354XYJ0-F1
#
_cell.length_a   1.000
_cell.length_b   1.000
_cell.length_c   1.000
_cell.angle_alpha   90.00
_cell.angle_beta   90.00
_cell.angle_gamma   90.00
#
_symmetry.space_group_name_H-M   'P 1'
#
loop_
_entity.id
_entity.type
_entity.pdbx_description
1 polymer ?
#
loop_
_entity_poly.entity_id
_entity_poly.type
_entity_poly.pdbx_seq_one_letter_code
_entity_poly.pdbx_strand_id
1 'polypeptide(L)'
;GSKLLAQIKQQKHILEEQNKLKINIVGIANGRKALFSRDGISLENYFENLMSRGVKSSPQLIRDEILKMNIFNSVFVDCTASQAISELYESLISRNISVVTANKIAASSDYKNYHHLKETARKTGTKFLFETNVGA
;
A
#
# COMPACT_ATOMS: atom_id res chain seq x y z
N GLY A 1 -0.95 9.31 3.62
CA GLY A 1 -0.24 8.26 4.38
C GLY A 1 -0.44 8.40 5.88
N SER A 2 0.11 9.43 6.52
CA SER A 2 0.09 9.59 7.99
C SER A 2 -1.30 9.55 8.63
N LYS A 3 -2.31 10.20 8.02
CA LYS A 3 -3.70 10.17 8.51
C LYS A 3 -4.30 8.76 8.52
N LEU A 4 -4.02 7.96 7.48
CA LEU A 4 -4.45 6.55 7.44
C LEU A 4 -3.81 5.74 8.56
N LEU A 5 -2.50 5.90 8.79
CA LEU A 5 -1.81 5.20 9.88
C LEU A 5 -2.37 5.60 11.25
N ALA A 6 -2.72 6.88 11.44
CA ALA A 6 -3.38 7.36 12.66
C ALA A 6 -4.78 6.73 12.84
N GLN A 7 -5.57 6.64 11.76
CA GLN A 7 -6.88 5.99 11.78
C GLN A 7 -6.76 4.49 12.11
N ILE A 8 -5.83 3.78 11.49
CA ILE A 8 -5.56 2.36 11.80
C ILE A 8 -5.16 2.19 13.27
N LYS A 9 -4.28 3.06 13.78
CA LYS A 9 -3.88 3.04 15.19
C LYS A 9 -5.09 3.26 16.12
N GLN A 10 -5.93 4.25 15.82
CA GLN A 10 -7.10 4.58 16.63
C GLN A 10 -8.17 3.47 16.58
N GLN A 11 -8.36 2.83 15.42
CA GLN A 11 -9.40 1.83 15.21
C GLN A 11 -8.94 0.40 15.50
N LYS A 12 -7.65 0.17 15.83
CA LYS A 12 -7.09 -1.16 16.02
C LYS A 12 -7.93 -2.04 16.94
N HIS A 13 -8.31 -1.53 18.11
CA HIS A 13 -9.14 -2.26 19.08
C HIS A 13 -10.53 -2.60 18.53
N ILE A 14 -11.18 -1.64 17.87
CA ILE A 14 -12.51 -1.82 17.27
C ILE A 14 -12.46 -2.91 16.19
N LEU A 15 -11.46 -2.84 15.30
CA LEU A 15 -11.27 -3.82 14.22
C LEU A 15 -11.01 -5.23 14.77
N GLU A 16 -10.20 -5.35 15.82
CA GLU A 16 -9.88 -6.64 16.44
C GLU A 16 -11.10 -7.23 17.19
N GLU A 17 -11.81 -6.43 17.98
CA GLU A 17 -12.91 -6.92 18.80
C GLU A 17 -14.20 -7.17 18.02
N GLN A 18 -14.61 -6.20 17.21
CA GLN A 18 -15.92 -6.18 16.56
C GLN A 18 -15.88 -6.84 15.18
N ASN A 19 -14.80 -6.65 14.42
CA ASN A 19 -14.68 -7.19 13.05
C ASN A 19 -13.82 -8.45 12.97
N LYS A 20 -13.21 -8.89 14.08
CA LYS A 20 -12.22 -9.98 14.13
C LYS A 20 -11.11 -9.80 13.09
N LEU A 21 -10.76 -8.55 12.80
CA LEU A 21 -9.80 -8.17 11.79
C LEU A 21 -8.54 -7.61 12.45
N LYS A 22 -7.42 -8.30 12.24
CA LYS A 22 -6.10 -7.83 12.67
C LYS A 22 -5.33 -7.27 11.47
N ILE A 23 -5.06 -5.97 11.50
CA ILE A 23 -4.23 -5.31 10.49
C ILE A 23 -2.78 -5.26 10.97
N ASN A 24 -1.86 -5.86 10.21
CA ASN A 24 -0.43 -5.81 10.46
C ASN A 24 0.25 -4.93 9.41
N ILE A 25 0.89 -3.85 9.85
CA ILE A 25 1.67 -2.99 8.97
C ILE A 25 3.06 -3.59 8.81
N VAL A 26 3.40 -4.05 7.62
CA VAL A 26 4.67 -4.75 7.33
C VAL A 26 5.65 -3.92 6.49
N GLY A 27 5.19 -2.77 5.99
CA GLY A 27 6.00 -1.85 5.19
C GLY A 27 5.50 -0.42 5.32
N ILE A 28 6.41 0.54 5.49
CA ILE A 28 6.14 1.97 5.46
C ILE A 28 7.21 2.64 4.60
N ALA A 29 6.81 3.41 3.59
CA ALA A 29 7.72 4.14 2.74
C ALA A 29 7.29 5.60 2.55
N ASN A 30 8.26 6.49 2.43
CA ASN A 30 8.10 7.85 1.94
C ASN A 30 9.13 8.11 0.82
N GLY A 31 9.18 9.35 0.32
CA GLY A 31 10.10 9.71 -0.77
C GLY A 31 11.61 9.61 -0.43
N ARG A 32 11.97 9.38 0.83
CA ARG A 32 13.38 9.32 1.29
C ARG A 32 13.75 7.95 1.85
N LYS A 33 12.89 7.38 2.68
CA LYS A 33 13.15 6.18 3.47
C LYS A 33 12.04 5.16 3.31
N ALA A 34 12.40 3.88 3.37
CA ALA A 34 11.48 2.76 3.43
C ALA A 34 11.90 1.81 4.56
N LEU A 35 10.93 1.26 5.27
CA LEU A 35 11.11 0.31 6.35
C LEU A 35 10.18 -0.88 6.10
N PHE A 36 10.73 -2.10 6.17
CA PHE A 36 9.99 -3.34 5.97
C PHE A 36 10.27 -4.29 7.13
N SER A 37 9.23 -5.00 7.59
CA SER A 37 9.32 -6.00 8.64
C SER A 37 8.17 -6.99 8.46
N ARG A 38 8.48 -8.25 8.15
CA ARG A 38 7.46 -9.30 7.97
C ARG A 38 6.66 -9.54 9.25
N ASP A 39 7.30 -9.39 10.41
CA ASP A 39 6.67 -9.57 11.73
C ASP A 39 5.82 -8.36 12.16
N GLY A 40 5.81 -7.30 11.35
CA GLY A 40 5.09 -6.07 11.60
C GLY A 40 5.98 -4.92 12.06
N ILE A 41 5.42 -3.72 11.97
CA ILE A 41 6.03 -2.44 12.35
C ILE A 41 5.12 -1.81 13.39
N SER A 42 5.67 -1.45 14.55
CA SER A 42 4.91 -0.69 15.55
C SER A 42 4.51 0.67 14.99
N LEU A 43 3.26 1.06 15.25
CA LEU A 43 2.75 2.40 14.96
C LEU A 43 3.11 3.41 16.05
N GLU A 44 3.71 2.99 17.17
CA GLU A 44 4.42 3.92 18.06
C GLU A 44 5.72 4.40 17.42
N ASN A 45 5.93 5.71 17.41
CA ASN A 45 7.13 6.37 16.89
C ASN A 45 7.54 5.89 15.48
N TYR A 46 6.57 5.46 14.66
CA TYR A 46 6.84 4.84 13.36
C TYR A 46 7.65 5.76 12.44
N PHE A 47 7.43 7.08 12.54
CA PHE A 47 8.13 8.06 11.71
C PHE A 47 9.59 8.18 12.11
N GLU A 48 9.90 8.23 13.40
CA GLU A 48 11.28 8.24 13.90
C GLU A 48 11.99 6.94 13.55
N ASN A 49 11.31 5.80 13.74
CA ASN A 49 11.81 4.48 13.34
C ASN A 49 12.09 4.41 11.83
N LEU A 50 11.20 4.95 11.00
CA LEU A 50 11.39 5.03 9.55
C LEU A 50 12.61 5.90 9.19
N MET A 51 12.77 7.05 9.83
CA MET A 51 13.86 7.98 9.52
C MET A 51 15.23 7.46 9.99
N SER A 52 15.28 6.81 11.15
CA SER A 52 16.51 6.29 11.76
C SER A 52 16.93 4.93 11.20
N ARG A 53 15.99 3.99 11.07
CA ARG A 53 16.26 2.59 10.70
C ARG A 53 15.90 2.25 9.25
N GLY A 54 15.16 3.13 8.57
CA GLY A 54 14.79 2.91 7.18
C GLY A 54 15.98 2.94 6.23
N VAL A 55 15.87 2.16 5.17
CA VAL A 55 16.80 2.17 4.03
C VAL A 55 16.36 3.23 3.02
N LYS A 56 17.24 3.60 2.09
CA LYS A 56 16.91 4.57 1.03
C LYS A 56 15.74 4.04 0.19
N SER A 57 14.69 4.84 0.03
CA SER A 57 13.50 4.45 -0.72
C SER A 57 13.72 4.51 -2.23
N SER A 58 13.19 3.54 -2.96
CA SER A 58 13.03 3.58 -4.42
C SER A 58 11.83 2.71 -4.84
N PRO A 59 11.19 2.97 -5.98
CA PRO A 59 10.12 2.12 -6.51
C PRO A 59 10.54 0.66 -6.66
N GLN A 60 11.75 0.41 -7.15
CA GLN A 60 12.30 -0.93 -7.32
C GLN A 60 12.43 -1.65 -5.97
N LEU A 61 13.02 -0.99 -4.97
CA LEU A 61 13.15 -1.56 -3.63
C LEU A 61 11.79 -1.89 -3.01
N ILE A 62 10.83 -0.97 -3.15
CA ILE A 62 9.47 -1.17 -2.61
C ILE A 62 8.83 -2.40 -3.25
N ARG A 63 8.88 -2.51 -4.58
CA ARG A 63 8.36 -3.68 -5.29
C ARG A 63 9.05 -4.96 -4.82
N ASP A 64 10.38 -4.98 -4.82
CA ASP A 64 11.14 -6.20 -4.58
C ASP A 64 10.95 -6.70 -3.14
N GLU A 65 10.93 -5.81 -2.14
CA GLU A 65 10.66 -6.20 -0.75
C GLU A 65 9.21 -6.64 -0.53
N ILE A 66 8.23 -6.01 -1.20
CA ILE A 66 6.83 -6.46 -1.16
C ILE A 66 6.70 -7.89 -1.72
N LEU A 67 7.29 -8.15 -2.89
CA LEU A 67 7.21 -9.46 -3.54
C LEU A 67 7.96 -10.53 -2.74
N LYS A 68 9.13 -10.19 -2.19
CA LYS A 68 9.94 -11.07 -1.31
C LYS A 68 9.21 -11.45 -0.03
N MET A 69 8.42 -10.53 0.55
CA MET A 69 7.62 -10.83 1.73
C MET A 69 6.54 -11.89 1.45
N ASN A 70 6.00 -12.01 0.24
CA ASN A 70 5.04 -13.06 -0.15
C ASN A 70 3.96 -13.30 0.93
N ILE A 71 3.26 -12.23 1.31
CA ILE A 71 2.23 -12.24 2.36
C ILE A 71 0.87 -12.47 1.72
N PHE A 72 0.16 -13.50 2.18
CA PHE A 72 -1.23 -13.76 1.79
C PHE A 72 -2.16 -12.65 2.27
N ASN A 73 -3.19 -12.35 1.48
CA ASN A 73 -4.17 -11.30 1.78
C ASN A 73 -3.53 -9.92 2.02
N SER A 74 -2.47 -9.61 1.27
CA SER A 74 -1.77 -8.33 1.37
C SER A 74 -2.47 -7.22 0.57
N VAL A 75 -2.39 -6.01 1.11
CA VAL A 75 -2.91 -4.79 0.49
C VAL A 75 -1.79 -3.77 0.41
N PHE A 76 -1.44 -3.33 -0.79
CA PHE A 76 -0.58 -2.19 -1.03
C PHE A 76 -1.41 -0.92 -1.07
N VAL A 77 -1.08 0.05 -0.22
CA VAL A 77 -1.79 1.34 -0.17
C VAL A 77 -0.88 2.45 -0.66
N ASP A 78 -1.21 3.02 -1.82
CA ASP A 78 -0.48 4.15 -2.37
C ASP A 78 -1.18 5.48 -2.05
N CYS A 79 -0.51 6.32 -1.26
CA CYS A 79 -0.92 7.70 -0.98
C CYS A 79 0.08 8.72 -1.56
N THR A 80 0.92 8.31 -2.52
CA THR A 80 1.90 9.18 -3.16
C THR A 80 1.29 9.90 -4.38
N ALA A 81 2.03 10.87 -4.90
CA ALA A 81 1.77 11.48 -6.20
C ALA A 81 2.86 11.06 -7.21
N SER A 82 3.36 9.82 -7.11
CA SER A 82 4.49 9.35 -7.92
C SER A 82 4.02 8.43 -9.05
N GLN A 83 4.37 8.80 -10.28
CA GLN A 83 4.11 7.93 -11.43
C GLN A 83 4.87 6.60 -11.32
N ALA A 84 6.14 6.65 -10.91
CA ALA A 84 6.98 5.46 -10.78
C ALA A 84 6.44 4.45 -9.74
N ILE A 85 5.69 4.91 -8.72
CA ILE A 85 4.98 4.02 -7.80
C ILE A 85 3.73 3.43 -8.47
N SER A 86 3.00 4.21 -9.27
CA SER A 86 1.83 3.71 -10.01
C SER A 86 2.17 2.63 -11.05
N GLU A 87 3.36 2.71 -11.64
CA GLU A 87 3.87 1.71 -12.58
C GLU A 87 4.13 0.35 -11.91
N LEU A 88 4.16 0.28 -10.58
CA LEU A 88 4.32 -0.98 -9.86
C LEU A 88 3.03 -1.80 -9.80
N TYR A 89 1.86 -1.18 -9.98
CA TYR A 89 0.57 -1.79 -9.63
C TYR A 89 0.31 -3.10 -10.35
N GLU A 90 0.57 -3.17 -11.65
CA GLU A 90 0.39 -4.39 -12.42
C GLU A 90 1.21 -5.53 -11.82
N SER A 91 2.50 -5.29 -11.55
CA SER A 91 3.40 -6.31 -10.98
C SER A 91 2.93 -6.82 -9.61
N LEU A 92 2.30 -5.95 -8.81
CA LEU A 92 1.75 -6.31 -7.49
C LEU A 92 0.44 -7.11 -7.64
N ILE A 93 -0.48 -6.62 -8.46
CA ILE A 93 -1.79 -7.26 -8.72
C ILE A 93 -1.62 -8.65 -9.34
N SER A 94 -0.68 -8.79 -10.28
CA SER A 94 -0.31 -10.07 -10.90
C SER A 94 0.29 -11.08 -9.90
N ARG A 95 0.70 -10.63 -8.71
CA ARG A 95 1.26 -11.43 -7.61
C ARG A 95 0.30 -11.57 -6.43
N ASN A 96 -1.00 -11.44 -6.69
CA ASN A 96 -2.08 -11.59 -5.71
C ASN A 96 -2.09 -10.52 -4.59
N ILE A 97 -1.55 -9.33 -4.87
CA ILE A 97 -1.54 -8.20 -3.93
C ILE A 97 -2.62 -7.20 -4.34
N SER A 98 -3.57 -6.92 -3.46
CA SER A 98 -4.60 -5.90 -3.72
C SER A 98 -3.98 -4.51 -3.66
N VAL A 99 -4.42 -3.59 -4.50
CA VAL A 99 -3.93 -2.21 -4.54
C VAL A 99 -5.08 -1.25 -4.21
N VAL A 100 -4.85 -0.37 -3.24
CA VAL A 100 -5.72 0.76 -2.93
C VAL A 100 -4.92 2.02 -3.15
N THR A 101 -5.43 2.97 -3.95
CA THR A 101 -4.66 4.17 -4.25
C THR A 101 -5.49 5.44 -4.30
N ALA A 102 -4.91 6.51 -3.74
CA ALA A 102 -5.35 7.89 -3.90
C ALA A 102 -4.47 8.66 -4.91
N ASN A 103 -3.52 7.97 -5.55
CA ASN A 103 -2.60 8.53 -6.53
C ASN A 103 -3.34 8.79 -7.85
N LYS A 104 -3.67 10.06 -8.09
CA LYS A 104 -4.44 10.48 -9.26
C LYS A 104 -3.73 10.23 -10.59
N ILE A 105 -2.40 10.14 -10.61
CA ILE A 105 -1.62 9.86 -11.84
C ILE A 105 -2.01 8.49 -12.43
N ALA A 106 -2.26 7.50 -11.56
CA ALA A 106 -2.68 6.19 -11.99
C ALA A 106 -4.04 6.18 -12.69
N ALA A 107 -4.93 7.12 -12.34
CA ALA A 107 -6.26 7.22 -12.92
C ALA A 107 -6.35 8.20 -14.10
N SER A 108 -5.42 9.17 -14.18
CA SER A 108 -5.28 10.03 -15.35
C SER A 108 -4.42 9.40 -16.46
N SER A 109 -3.66 8.34 -16.14
CA SER A 109 -3.05 7.48 -17.15
C SER A 109 -4.16 6.86 -18.02
N ASP A 110 -3.92 6.78 -19.33
CA ASP A 110 -4.87 6.36 -20.37
C ASP A 110 -5.91 5.36 -19.84
N TYR A 111 -7.20 5.58 -20.12
CA TYR A 111 -8.32 4.69 -19.73
C TYR A 111 -8.02 3.20 -19.92
N LYS A 112 -7.21 2.86 -20.93
CA LYS A 112 -6.66 1.53 -21.20
C LYS A 112 -5.89 0.92 -20.03
N ASN A 113 -4.99 1.67 -19.39
CA ASN A 113 -4.22 1.21 -18.25
C ASN A 113 -5.11 0.92 -17.04
N TYR A 114 -6.06 1.81 -16.73
CA TYR A 114 -7.04 1.58 -15.67
C TYR A 114 -7.86 0.32 -15.92
N HIS A 115 -8.38 0.14 -17.14
CA HIS A 115 -9.13 -1.05 -17.53
C HIS A 115 -8.29 -2.31 -17.42
N HIS A 116 -7.02 -2.25 -17.87
CA HIS A 116 -6.07 -3.35 -17.76
C HIS A 116 -5.81 -3.77 -16.31
N LEU A 117 -5.58 -2.81 -15.41
CA LEU A 117 -5.39 -3.10 -13.99
C LEU A 117 -6.64 -3.70 -13.33
N LYS A 118 -7.84 -3.20 -13.69
CA LYS A 118 -9.12 -3.77 -13.23
C LYS A 118 -9.30 -5.21 -13.69
N GLU A 119 -9.04 -5.49 -14.96
CA GLU A 119 -9.14 -6.84 -15.51
C GLU A 119 -8.10 -7.79 -14.91
N THR A 120 -6.88 -7.31 -14.69
CA THR A 120 -5.83 -8.08 -14.03
C THR A 120 -6.24 -8.43 -12.61
N ALA A 121 -6.78 -7.48 -11.85
CA ALA A 121 -7.27 -7.72 -10.49
C ALA A 121 -8.41 -8.75 -10.46
N ARG A 122 -9.35 -8.64 -11.40
CA ARG A 122 -10.44 -9.62 -11.56
C ARG A 122 -9.90 -11.04 -11.81
N LYS A 123 -8.91 -11.17 -12.70
CA LYS A 123 -8.29 -12.47 -13.04
C LYS A 123 -7.50 -13.08 -11.88
N THR A 124 -6.83 -12.25 -11.07
CA THR A 124 -6.04 -12.74 -9.92
C THR A 124 -6.82 -12.86 -8.62
N GLY A 125 -8.11 -12.49 -8.63
CA GLY A 125 -8.95 -12.49 -7.43
C GLY A 125 -8.58 -11.41 -6.41
N THR A 126 -7.84 -10.38 -6.83
CA THR A 126 -7.45 -9.24 -5.98
C THR A 126 -8.37 -8.05 -6.19
N LYS A 127 -8.23 -7.02 -5.35
CA LYS A 127 -8.96 -5.77 -5.51
C LYS A 127 -8.02 -4.67 -5.99
N PHE A 128 -8.46 -3.94 -7.02
CA PHE A 128 -7.90 -2.64 -7.38
C PHE A 128 -8.93 -1.56 -7.08
N LEU A 129 -8.70 -0.80 -6.01
CA LEU A 129 -9.56 0.27 -5.54
C LEU A 129 -8.88 1.62 -5.76
N PHE A 130 -9.62 2.51 -6.40
CA PHE A 130 -9.18 3.87 -6.66
C PHE A 130 -10.27 4.79 -6.13
N GLU A 131 -9.98 5.53 -5.07
CA GLU A 131 -10.91 6.51 -4.52
C GLU A 131 -10.55 7.92 -5.02
N THR A 132 -11.26 8.40 -6.04
CA THR A 132 -11.46 9.83 -6.25
C THR A 132 -12.70 10.27 -5.50
N ASN A 133 -12.56 10.44 -4.19
CA ASN A 133 -13.56 11.22 -3.47
C ASN A 133 -13.27 12.69 -3.78
N VAL A 134 -13.98 13.23 -4.77
CA VAL A 134 -14.38 14.64 -4.75
C VAL A 134 -15.48 14.75 -3.68
N GLY A 135 -15.18 15.43 -2.58
CA GLY A 135 -16.14 15.76 -1.52
C GLY A 135 -16.04 14.92 -0.24
N ALA A 136 -15.30 15.44 0.73
CA ALA A 136 -15.60 15.37 2.16
C ALA A 136 -14.92 16.56 2.85
#